data_AF-A0A0F0F8F2-F1
#
_entry.id   AF-A0A0F0F8F2-F1
#
_cell.length_a   1.000
_cell.length_b   1.000
_cell.length_c   1.000
_cell.angle_alpha   90.00
_cell.angle_beta   90.00
_cell.angle_gamma   90.00
#
_symmetry.space_group_name_H-M   'P 1'
#
loop_
_entity.id
_entity.type
_entity.pdbx_description
1 polymer ?
#
loop_
_entity_poly.entity_id
_entity_poly.type
_entity_poly.pdbx_seq_one_letter_code
_entity_poly.pdbx_strand_id
1 'polypeptide(L)'
;MALAAAFLAALAGCAGTPPAAVAGDVAHQFTGKTYVLLGEVHDNADGQKRRLLALSSALEAGWRPAIAMEQFDRERQADIDRARRERPGDAAYVVAQAGGKNWQWEFYTPVVALALRYDLPLVAANLSRADAARIVRGGLDGVFDAAERKRLGLAAPLPQDIVTEQTAVLDRGHCGNFPKAMLPGMLDAQAARDAVMAAAMREYAERGAVLIAGNGHVRRDVGAPRWLAAEPGSIYSVGYLEQASGHEIGAYDRVVLVPAHKRADPCDGAKPAQGAAPA
;
A
#
# COMPACT_ATOMS: atom_id res chain seq x y z
N MET A 1 -20.12 -30.36 -61.53
CA MET A 1 -19.38 -30.41 -60.25
C MET A 1 -18.92 -29.00 -59.93
N ALA A 2 -19.62 -28.30 -59.05
CA ALA A 2 -19.32 -26.92 -58.66
C ALA A 2 -18.44 -26.94 -57.39
N LEU A 3 -17.29 -26.27 -57.42
CA LEU A 3 -16.43 -26.03 -56.25
C LEU A 3 -16.99 -24.84 -55.46
N ALA A 4 -17.34 -25.05 -54.20
CA ALA A 4 -17.64 -24.00 -53.24
C ALA A 4 -16.38 -23.67 -52.43
N ALA A 5 -15.89 -22.44 -52.51
CA ALA A 5 -14.82 -21.91 -51.67
C ALA A 5 -15.43 -21.34 -50.38
N ALA A 6 -15.08 -21.94 -49.24
CA ALA A 6 -15.45 -21.44 -47.92
C ALA A 6 -14.39 -20.43 -47.43
N PHE A 7 -14.79 -19.17 -47.24
CA PHE A 7 -14.02 -18.17 -46.53
C PHE A 7 -14.14 -18.43 -45.02
N LEU A 8 -13.06 -18.86 -44.36
CA LEU A 8 -12.95 -18.76 -42.91
C LEU A 8 -12.55 -17.33 -42.53
N ALA A 9 -13.48 -16.59 -41.94
CA ALA A 9 -13.17 -15.35 -41.25
C ALA A 9 -12.54 -15.70 -39.89
N ALA A 10 -11.24 -15.41 -39.73
CA ALA A 10 -10.56 -15.47 -38.45
C ALA A 10 -10.96 -14.23 -37.62
N LEU A 11 -11.81 -14.44 -36.61
CA LEU A 11 -12.07 -13.43 -35.59
C LEU A 11 -10.89 -13.42 -34.61
N ALA A 12 -9.99 -12.45 -34.78
CA ALA A 12 -9.00 -12.09 -33.76
C ALA A 12 -9.76 -11.48 -32.57
N GLY A 13 -9.91 -12.24 -31.49
CA GLY A 13 -10.45 -11.75 -30.23
C GLY A 13 -9.46 -10.80 -29.57
N CYS A 14 -9.73 -9.50 -29.62
CA CYS A 14 -9.11 -8.53 -28.73
C CYS A 14 -9.55 -8.87 -27.29
N ALA A 15 -8.65 -9.42 -26.48
CA ALA A 15 -8.85 -9.53 -25.04
C ALA A 15 -8.82 -8.11 -24.43
N GLY A 16 -9.96 -7.42 -24.47
CA GLY A 16 -10.14 -6.16 -23.78
C GLY A 16 -10.26 -6.40 -22.27
N THR A 17 -9.38 -5.78 -21.48
CA THR A 17 -9.47 -5.74 -20.02
C THR A 17 -10.85 -5.20 -19.62
N PRO A 18 -11.58 -5.84 -18.68
CA PRO A 18 -12.94 -5.44 -18.38
C PRO A 18 -13.00 -3.99 -17.83
N PRO A 19 -13.87 -3.12 -18.36
CA PRO A 19 -13.99 -1.71 -17.97
C PRO A 19 -14.40 -1.49 -16.50
N ALA A 20 -14.83 -2.54 -15.79
CA ALA A 20 -15.21 -2.47 -14.38
C ALA A 20 -14.05 -2.28 -13.40
N ALA A 21 -12.79 -2.48 -13.84
CA ALA A 21 -11.62 -2.32 -12.98
C ALA A 21 -11.23 -0.85 -12.75
N VAL A 22 -11.68 0.07 -13.61
CA VAL A 22 -11.40 1.51 -13.56
C VAL A 22 -12.70 2.25 -13.24
N ALA A 23 -12.85 2.73 -11.99
CA ALA A 23 -14.07 3.39 -11.53
C ALA A 23 -13.76 4.64 -10.69
N GLY A 24 -14.69 5.61 -10.67
CA GLY A 24 -14.55 6.86 -9.92
C GLY A 24 -15.04 6.79 -8.46
N ASP A 25 -16.03 5.94 -8.17
CA ASP A 25 -16.57 5.75 -6.82
C ASP A 25 -16.33 4.30 -6.35
N VAL A 26 -15.59 4.18 -5.23
CA VAL A 26 -15.22 2.91 -4.60
C VAL A 26 -15.82 2.74 -3.21
N ALA A 27 -16.41 3.79 -2.63
CA ALA A 27 -16.80 3.84 -1.22
C ALA A 27 -17.92 2.85 -0.88
N HIS A 28 -18.84 2.61 -1.83
CA HIS A 28 -19.96 1.69 -1.67
C HIS A 28 -19.56 0.23 -1.42
N GLN A 29 -18.31 -0.15 -1.73
CA GLN A 29 -17.78 -1.51 -1.49
C GLN A 29 -17.08 -1.65 -0.13
N PHE A 30 -16.87 -0.56 0.61
CA PHE A 30 -16.12 -0.59 1.87
C PHE A 30 -16.92 -1.28 2.98
N THR A 31 -18.21 -0.97 3.07
CA THR A 31 -19.10 -1.60 4.04
C THR A 31 -19.21 -3.10 3.77
N GLY A 32 -19.05 -3.91 4.81
CA GLY A 32 -19.05 -5.37 4.72
C GLY A 32 -17.67 -6.00 4.46
N LYS A 33 -16.61 -5.19 4.34
CA LYS A 33 -15.22 -5.66 4.30
C LYS A 33 -14.59 -5.54 5.68
N THR A 34 -13.84 -6.57 6.08
CA THR A 34 -13.03 -6.54 7.29
C THR A 34 -11.83 -5.62 7.11
N TYR A 35 -11.22 -5.65 5.93
CA TYR A 35 -10.03 -4.86 5.62
C TYR A 35 -10.22 -4.12 4.30
N VAL A 36 -10.13 -2.80 4.36
CA VAL A 36 -10.07 -1.93 3.18
C VAL A 36 -8.64 -1.39 3.07
N LEU A 37 -8.04 -1.39 1.89
CA LEU A 37 -6.72 -0.83 1.69
C LEU A 37 -6.77 0.19 0.56
N LEU A 38 -6.38 1.42 0.85
CA LEU A 38 -6.45 2.55 -0.07
C LEU A 38 -5.03 3.01 -0.40
N GLY A 39 -4.60 2.62 -1.60
CA GLY A 39 -3.31 2.97 -2.18
C GLY A 39 -3.16 4.46 -2.44
N GLU A 40 -1.94 4.88 -2.75
CA GLU A 40 -1.67 6.25 -3.16
C GLU A 40 -0.39 6.37 -3.97
N VAL A 41 -0.32 7.49 -4.71
CA VAL A 41 0.93 8.13 -5.10
C VAL A 41 1.10 9.34 -4.17
N HIS A 42 2.16 9.33 -3.36
CA HIS A 42 2.25 10.17 -2.16
C HIS A 42 2.21 11.68 -2.43
N ASP A 43 2.67 12.13 -3.60
CA ASP A 43 2.74 13.53 -4.01
C ASP A 43 1.57 13.95 -4.92
N ASN A 44 0.64 13.05 -5.24
CA ASN A 44 -0.46 13.34 -6.14
C ASN A 44 -1.68 13.92 -5.41
N ALA A 45 -1.79 15.25 -5.39
CA ALA A 45 -2.87 15.96 -4.71
C ALA A 45 -4.29 15.53 -5.15
N ASP A 46 -4.51 15.20 -6.43
CA ASP A 46 -5.84 14.80 -6.92
C ASP A 46 -6.21 13.38 -6.49
N GLY A 47 -5.23 12.47 -6.45
CA GLY A 47 -5.40 11.14 -5.84
C GLY A 47 -5.70 11.23 -4.36
N GLN A 48 -4.97 12.09 -3.63
CA GLN A 48 -5.22 12.35 -2.21
C GLN A 48 -6.65 12.85 -1.95
N LYS A 49 -7.13 13.82 -2.75
CA LYS A 49 -8.52 14.31 -2.66
C LYS A 49 -9.56 13.22 -2.94
N ARG A 50 -9.36 12.40 -3.98
CA ARG A 50 -10.30 11.32 -4.34
C ARG A 50 -10.38 10.25 -3.26
N ARG A 51 -9.24 9.90 -2.67
CA ARG A 51 -9.19 8.95 -1.55
C ARG A 51 -9.86 9.51 -0.30
N LEU A 52 -9.60 10.77 0.03
CA LEU A 52 -10.25 11.46 1.15
C LEU A 52 -11.77 11.53 0.95
N LEU A 53 -12.24 11.80 -0.27
CA LEU A 53 -13.66 11.80 -0.61
C LEU A 53 -14.29 10.42 -0.39
N ALA A 54 -13.66 9.36 -0.92
CA ALA A 54 -14.16 7.99 -0.75
C ALA A 54 -14.24 7.59 0.74
N LEU A 55 -13.21 7.92 1.52
CA LEU A 55 -13.21 7.68 2.97
C LEU A 55 -14.32 8.48 3.66
N SER A 56 -14.40 9.79 3.39
CA SER A 56 -15.44 10.66 3.96
C SER A 56 -16.85 10.15 3.69
N SER A 57 -17.17 9.81 2.44
CA SER A 57 -18.49 9.32 2.06
C SER A 57 -18.86 8.01 2.75
N ALA A 58 -17.92 7.09 2.91
CA ALA A 58 -18.18 5.85 3.65
C ALA A 58 -18.41 6.09 5.16
N LEU A 59 -17.64 6.99 5.77
CA LEU A 59 -17.84 7.38 7.17
C LEU A 59 -19.18 8.11 7.36
N GLU A 60 -19.56 9.00 6.46
CA GLU A 60 -20.87 9.67 6.48
C GLU A 60 -22.02 8.66 6.35
N ALA A 61 -21.85 7.61 5.56
CA ALA A 61 -22.80 6.51 5.42
C ALA A 61 -22.83 5.53 6.61
N GLY A 62 -22.07 5.79 7.68
CA GLY A 62 -22.11 5.01 8.92
C GLY A 62 -20.99 3.99 9.11
N TRP A 63 -20.05 3.86 8.17
CA TRP A 63 -18.88 3.00 8.34
C TRP A 63 -17.97 3.54 9.46
N ARG A 64 -17.47 2.68 10.34
CA ARG A 64 -16.64 3.07 11.51
C ARG A 64 -15.43 2.13 11.66
N PRO A 65 -14.47 2.14 10.71
CA PRO A 65 -13.27 1.30 10.77
C PRO A 65 -12.19 1.94 11.65
N ALA A 66 -11.08 1.22 11.88
CA ALA A 66 -9.83 1.83 12.36
C ALA A 66 -9.13 2.45 11.17
N ILE A 67 -8.51 3.62 11.34
CA ILE A 67 -7.72 4.24 10.29
C ILE A 67 -6.25 3.97 10.61
N ALA A 68 -5.68 3.00 9.91
CA ALA A 68 -4.25 2.68 9.94
C ALA A 68 -3.52 3.48 8.87
N MET A 69 -2.42 4.15 9.23
CA MET A 69 -1.70 5.05 8.33
C MET A 69 -0.21 4.70 8.26
N GLU A 70 0.31 4.55 7.03
CA GLU A 70 1.75 4.41 6.76
C GLU A 70 2.56 5.64 7.23
N GLN A 71 1.89 6.79 7.35
CA GLN A 71 2.54 8.05 7.70
C GLN A 71 3.01 8.13 9.16
N PHE A 72 2.52 7.22 10.01
CA PHE A 72 2.89 7.10 11.40
C PHE A 72 3.65 5.79 11.65
N ASP A 73 4.88 5.92 12.15
CA ASP A 73 5.71 4.77 12.55
C ASP A 73 5.20 4.18 13.87
N ARG A 74 5.16 2.85 14.00
CA ARG A 74 4.51 2.11 15.11
C ARG A 74 4.93 2.57 16.51
N GLU A 75 6.17 3.05 16.65
CA GLU A 75 6.74 3.55 17.90
C GLU A 75 6.08 4.85 18.36
N ARG A 76 5.34 5.54 17.48
CA ARG A 76 4.64 6.80 17.74
C ARG A 76 3.20 6.63 18.21
N GLN A 77 2.69 5.40 18.36
CA GLN A 77 1.30 5.18 18.79
C GLN A 77 0.98 5.88 20.13
N ALA A 78 1.89 5.80 21.10
CA ALA A 78 1.70 6.46 22.40
C ALA A 78 1.64 8.00 22.30
N ASP A 79 2.34 8.59 21.32
CA ASP A 79 2.26 10.03 21.05
C ASP A 79 0.92 10.42 20.42
N ILE A 80 0.40 9.60 19.50
CA ILE A 80 -0.94 9.78 18.93
C ILE A 80 -1.97 9.77 20.06
N ASP A 81 -1.94 8.73 20.90
CA ASP A 81 -2.91 8.55 21.98
C ASP A 81 -2.84 9.69 23.01
N ARG A 82 -1.62 10.13 23.35
CA ARG A 82 -1.41 11.29 24.23
C ARG A 82 -1.97 12.56 23.60
N ALA A 83 -1.61 12.85 22.35
CA ALA A 83 -2.04 14.06 21.67
C ALA A 83 -3.56 14.17 21.55
N ARG A 84 -4.24 13.04 21.27
CA ARG A 84 -5.71 12.97 21.23
C ARG A 84 -6.37 13.34 22.56
N ARG A 85 -5.73 13.03 23.69
CA ARG A 85 -6.22 13.38 25.04
C ARG A 85 -5.89 14.82 25.43
N GLU A 86 -4.70 15.29 25.11
CA GLU A 86 -4.24 16.64 25.46
C GLU A 86 -4.99 17.73 24.69
N ARG A 87 -5.26 17.51 23.41
CA ARG A 87 -6.02 18.43 22.55
C ARG A 87 -7.03 17.68 21.69
N PRO A 88 -8.20 17.33 22.25
CA PRO A 88 -9.24 16.63 21.52
C PRO A 88 -9.66 17.40 20.26
N GLY A 89 -9.73 16.69 19.13
CA GLY A 89 -10.11 17.27 17.83
C GLY A 89 -9.00 18.04 17.10
N ASP A 90 -7.84 18.26 17.71
CA ASP A 90 -6.73 18.99 17.08
C ASP A 90 -5.83 18.06 16.24
N ALA A 91 -6.22 17.86 14.98
CA ALA A 91 -5.47 17.02 14.05
C ALA A 91 -4.05 17.53 13.78
N ALA A 92 -3.88 18.85 13.72
CA ALA A 92 -2.56 19.47 13.50
C ALA A 92 -1.62 19.17 14.69
N TYR A 93 -2.14 19.18 15.91
CA TYR A 93 -1.37 18.79 17.09
C TYR A 93 -0.99 17.32 17.08
N VAL A 94 -1.91 16.40 16.74
CA VAL A 94 -1.59 14.96 16.60
C VAL A 94 -0.45 14.74 15.59
N VAL A 95 -0.55 15.39 14.43
CA VAL A 95 0.48 15.33 13.39
C VAL A 95 1.81 15.90 13.89
N ALA A 96 1.81 17.04 14.57
CA ALA A 96 3.04 17.63 15.11
C ALA A 96 3.71 16.74 16.17
N GLN A 97 2.91 15.97 16.93
CA GLN A 97 3.42 15.10 17.99
C GLN A 97 3.91 13.74 17.50
N ALA A 98 3.34 13.17 16.44
CA ALA A 98 3.62 11.79 16.04
C ALA A 98 4.07 11.63 14.58
N GLY A 99 3.88 12.65 13.74
CA GLY A 99 4.09 12.58 12.32
C GLY A 99 5.55 12.51 11.89
N GLY A 100 5.85 11.68 10.90
CA GLY A 100 7.15 11.70 10.20
C GLY A 100 7.38 13.03 9.48
N LYS A 101 8.63 13.52 9.47
CA LYS A 101 8.99 14.83 8.89
C LYS A 101 8.95 14.90 7.36
N ASN A 102 8.90 13.76 6.68
CA ASN A 102 9.04 13.67 5.22
C ASN A 102 7.69 13.57 4.48
N TRP A 103 6.59 13.76 5.19
CA TRP A 103 5.25 13.71 4.61
C TRP A 103 4.72 15.12 4.35
N GLN A 104 4.05 15.31 3.22
CA GLN A 104 3.28 16.53 2.90
C GLN A 104 1.98 16.51 3.71
N TRP A 105 2.05 16.93 4.97
CA TRP A 105 0.97 16.78 5.94
C TRP A 105 -0.34 17.48 5.54
N GLU A 106 -0.30 18.46 4.64
CA GLU A 106 -1.48 19.04 4.00
C GLU A 106 -2.38 17.99 3.33
N PHE A 107 -1.84 16.86 2.84
CA PHE A 107 -2.62 15.77 2.25
C PHE A 107 -3.20 14.80 3.28
N TYR A 108 -2.56 14.65 4.44
CA TYR A 108 -2.88 13.60 5.41
C TYR A 108 -3.59 14.12 6.66
N THR A 109 -3.38 15.38 7.04
CA THR A 109 -4.07 16.02 8.18
C THR A 109 -5.60 15.95 8.07
N PRO A 110 -6.22 16.09 6.88
CA PRO A 110 -7.66 15.88 6.73
C PRO A 110 -8.12 14.45 7.09
N VAL A 111 -7.31 13.42 6.81
CA VAL A 111 -7.62 12.04 7.22
C VAL A 111 -7.56 11.89 8.73
N VAL A 112 -6.54 12.48 9.38
CA VAL A 112 -6.45 12.54 10.84
C VAL A 112 -7.66 13.25 11.44
N ALA A 113 -8.07 14.38 10.84
CA ALA A 113 -9.25 15.12 11.27
C ALA A 113 -10.54 14.29 11.18
N LEU A 114 -10.71 13.47 10.14
CA LEU A 114 -11.83 12.52 10.06
C LEU A 114 -11.79 11.50 11.21
N ALA A 115 -10.61 10.93 11.50
CA ALA A 115 -10.47 9.99 12.61
C ALA A 115 -10.89 10.63 13.94
N LEU A 116 -10.48 11.87 14.20
CA LEU A 116 -10.85 12.59 15.43
C LEU A 116 -12.34 12.95 15.45
N ARG A 117 -12.88 13.43 14.33
CA ARG A 117 -14.29 13.86 14.21
C ARG A 117 -15.27 12.73 14.51
N TYR A 118 -14.97 11.52 14.05
CA TYR A 118 -15.81 10.33 14.24
C TYR A 118 -15.36 9.43 15.39
N ASP A 119 -14.40 9.89 16.21
CA ASP A 119 -13.78 9.13 17.30
C ASP A 119 -13.33 7.71 16.90
N LEU A 120 -12.65 7.62 15.76
CA LEU A 120 -12.09 6.38 15.24
C LEU A 120 -10.69 6.14 15.83
N PRO A 121 -10.31 4.87 16.09
CA PRO A 121 -8.93 4.50 16.32
C PRO A 121 -8.05 4.96 15.16
N LEU A 122 -7.03 5.75 15.50
CA LEU A 122 -5.99 6.21 14.60
C LEU A 122 -4.72 5.42 14.93
N VAL A 123 -4.25 4.62 13.96
CA VAL A 123 -3.26 3.58 14.19
C VAL A 123 -1.98 3.89 13.42
N ALA A 124 -0.86 3.88 14.14
CA ALA A 124 0.48 3.95 13.58
C ALA A 124 0.86 2.61 12.96
N ALA A 125 0.80 2.53 11.64
CA ALA A 125 0.85 1.25 10.94
C ALA A 125 2.23 0.88 10.41
N ASN A 126 3.18 1.82 10.40
CA ASN A 126 4.40 1.65 9.64
C ASN A 126 5.56 1.11 10.48
N LEU A 127 6.48 0.40 9.82
CA LEU A 127 7.81 0.19 10.37
C LEU A 127 8.65 1.44 10.16
N SER A 128 9.36 1.89 11.20
CA SER A 128 10.21 3.07 11.10
C SER A 128 11.32 2.89 10.07
N ARG A 129 11.75 4.00 9.47
CA ARG A 129 12.89 4.01 8.53
C ARG A 129 14.17 3.49 9.19
N ALA A 130 14.33 3.74 10.49
CA ALA A 130 15.48 3.27 11.25
C ALA A 130 15.49 1.74 11.35
N ASP A 131 14.34 1.13 11.63
CA ASP A 131 14.21 -0.32 11.70
C ASP A 131 14.29 -0.99 10.33
N ALA A 132 13.66 -0.41 9.30
CA ALA A 132 13.83 -0.88 7.93
C ALA A 132 15.32 -0.89 7.52
N ALA A 133 16.08 0.16 7.86
CA ALA A 133 17.52 0.21 7.60
C ALA A 133 18.34 -0.81 8.41
N ARG A 134 17.90 -1.15 9.64
CA ARG A 134 18.51 -2.24 10.43
C ARG A 134 18.26 -3.60 9.77
N ILE A 135 17.05 -3.84 9.27
CA ILE A 135 16.71 -5.07 8.55
C ILE A 135 17.54 -5.20 7.27
N VAL A 136 17.66 -4.14 6.48
CA VAL A 136 18.47 -4.16 5.25
C VAL A 136 19.92 -4.57 5.52
N ARG A 137 20.51 -4.13 6.64
CA ARG A 137 21.92 -4.39 6.97
C ARG A 137 22.17 -5.69 7.72
N GLY A 138 21.24 -6.11 8.57
CA GLY A 138 21.46 -7.17 9.55
C GLY A 138 20.38 -8.25 9.59
N GLY A 139 19.40 -8.19 8.68
CA GLY A 139 18.26 -9.10 8.66
C GLY A 139 17.23 -8.80 9.75
N LEU A 140 16.16 -9.60 9.75
CA LEU A 140 14.99 -9.43 10.62
C LEU A 140 15.31 -9.54 12.12
N ASP A 141 16.29 -10.37 12.49
CA ASP A 141 16.70 -10.59 13.89
C ASP A 141 17.26 -9.33 14.55
N GLY A 142 17.72 -8.37 13.75
CA GLY A 142 18.18 -7.09 14.23
C GLY A 142 17.06 -6.19 14.75
N VAL A 143 15.78 -6.51 14.50
CA VAL A 143 14.62 -5.69 14.87
C VAL A 143 13.56 -6.51 15.61
N PHE A 144 13.30 -7.74 15.20
CA PHE A 144 12.24 -8.58 15.75
C PHE A 144 12.82 -9.80 16.45
N ASP A 145 12.34 -10.08 17.66
CA ASP A 145 12.60 -11.35 18.30
C ASP A 145 11.89 -12.52 17.58
N ALA A 146 12.23 -13.77 17.94
CA ALA A 146 11.67 -14.94 17.29
C ALA A 146 10.14 -15.07 17.45
N ALA A 147 9.58 -14.60 18.56
CA ALA A 147 8.14 -14.65 18.81
C ALA A 147 7.40 -13.61 17.97
N GLU A 148 7.95 -12.41 17.83
CA GLU A 148 7.44 -11.36 16.95
C GLU A 148 7.55 -11.77 15.48
N ARG A 149 8.67 -12.34 15.03
CA ARG A 149 8.79 -12.88 13.67
C ARG A 149 7.72 -13.94 13.39
N LYS A 150 7.47 -14.85 14.33
CA LYS A 150 6.40 -15.85 14.20
C LYS A 150 5.02 -15.19 14.10
N ARG A 151 4.72 -14.21 14.95
CA ARG A 151 3.45 -13.46 14.95
C ARG A 151 3.22 -12.67 13.66
N LEU A 152 4.30 -12.15 13.07
CA LEU A 152 4.28 -11.39 11.82
C LEU A 152 4.26 -12.29 10.57
N GLY A 153 4.49 -13.60 10.71
CA GLY A 153 4.64 -14.50 9.56
C GLY A 153 6.01 -14.45 8.89
N LEU A 154 7.01 -13.83 9.54
CA LEU A 154 8.37 -13.62 9.05
C LEU A 154 9.39 -14.63 9.62
N ALA A 155 8.90 -15.73 10.20
CA ALA A 155 9.76 -16.79 10.74
C ALA A 155 10.24 -17.78 9.66
N ALA A 156 9.53 -17.85 8.53
CA ALA A 156 9.87 -18.68 7.38
C ALA A 156 10.44 -17.83 6.24
N PRO A 157 11.15 -18.42 5.27
CA PRO A 157 11.57 -17.73 4.05
C PRO A 157 10.38 -17.08 3.33
N LEU A 158 10.62 -15.95 2.67
CA LEU A 158 9.60 -15.26 1.89
C LEU A 158 9.06 -16.17 0.77
N PRO A 159 7.74 -16.16 0.52
CA PRO A 159 7.16 -16.86 -0.62
C PRO A 159 7.80 -16.45 -1.95
N GLN A 160 8.06 -17.44 -2.82
CA GLN A 160 8.82 -17.22 -4.06
C GLN A 160 8.11 -16.27 -5.04
N ASP A 161 6.78 -16.27 -5.07
CA ASP A 161 5.95 -15.33 -5.82
C ASP A 161 6.17 -13.88 -5.35
N ILE A 162 6.20 -13.65 -4.03
CA ILE A 162 6.49 -12.33 -3.45
C ILE A 162 7.93 -11.91 -3.79
N VAL A 163 8.91 -12.81 -3.61
CA VAL A 163 10.32 -12.54 -3.96
C VAL A 163 10.45 -12.12 -5.43
N THR A 164 9.83 -12.85 -6.34
CA THR A 164 9.92 -12.61 -7.78
C THR A 164 9.30 -11.27 -8.15
N GLU A 165 8.06 -11.00 -7.73
CA GLU A 165 7.37 -9.77 -8.10
C GLU A 165 7.97 -8.54 -7.40
N GLN A 166 8.33 -8.63 -6.13
CA GLN A 166 8.94 -7.51 -5.41
C GLN A 166 10.33 -7.17 -5.95
N THR A 167 11.11 -8.17 -6.40
CA THR A 167 12.37 -7.93 -7.13
C THR A 167 12.10 -7.15 -8.42
N ALA A 168 11.10 -7.56 -9.20
CA ALA A 168 10.75 -6.87 -10.43
C ALA A 168 10.26 -5.42 -10.19
N VAL A 169 9.55 -5.17 -9.09
CA VAL A 169 9.15 -3.81 -8.66
C VAL A 169 10.38 -2.97 -8.31
N LEU A 170 11.32 -3.51 -7.53
CA LEU A 170 12.55 -2.81 -7.16
C LEU A 170 13.39 -2.49 -8.39
N ASP A 171 13.58 -3.44 -9.30
CA ASP A 171 14.32 -3.23 -10.54
C ASP A 171 13.67 -2.16 -11.41
N ARG A 172 12.34 -2.22 -11.63
CA ARG A 172 11.61 -1.20 -12.42
C ARG A 172 11.74 0.19 -11.79
N GLY A 173 11.56 0.30 -10.48
CA GLY A 173 11.65 1.57 -9.75
C GLY A 173 13.05 2.19 -9.73
N HIS A 174 14.08 1.40 -10.04
CA HIS A 174 15.48 1.84 -10.13
C HIS A 174 16.01 1.76 -11.57
N CYS A 175 15.12 1.70 -12.57
CA CYS A 175 15.46 1.71 -13.99
C CYS A 175 16.45 0.59 -14.38
N GLY A 176 16.33 -0.59 -13.74
CA GLY A 176 17.22 -1.74 -13.92
C GLY A 176 18.56 -1.65 -13.20
N ASN A 177 18.81 -0.58 -12.43
CA ASN A 177 20.09 -0.30 -11.77
C ASN A 177 20.05 -0.54 -10.26
N PHE A 178 19.15 -1.38 -9.77
CA PHE A 178 19.09 -1.70 -8.34
C PHE A 178 20.36 -2.47 -7.91
N PRO A 179 21.02 -2.10 -6.79
CA PRO A 179 22.19 -2.83 -6.31
C PRO A 179 21.82 -4.25 -5.86
N LYS A 180 22.16 -5.27 -6.65
CA LYS A 180 21.80 -6.68 -6.39
C LYS A 180 22.22 -7.18 -5.00
N ALA A 181 23.35 -6.69 -4.48
CA ALA A 181 23.82 -7.04 -3.14
C ALA A 181 22.88 -6.59 -2.01
N MET A 182 22.06 -5.55 -2.24
CA MET A 182 21.07 -5.07 -1.28
C MET A 182 19.72 -5.77 -1.39
N LEU A 183 19.51 -6.60 -2.43
CA LEU A 183 18.20 -7.17 -2.74
C LEU A 183 17.63 -8.01 -1.59
N PRO A 184 18.37 -8.96 -0.97
CA PRO A 184 17.81 -9.77 0.10
C PRO A 184 17.31 -8.90 1.27
N GLY A 185 18.12 -7.96 1.74
CA GLY A 185 17.75 -7.07 2.84
C GLY A 185 16.60 -6.12 2.50
N MET A 186 16.48 -5.69 1.24
CA MET A 186 15.37 -4.85 0.79
C MET A 186 14.06 -5.63 0.70
N LEU A 187 14.11 -6.89 0.24
CA LEU A 187 12.95 -7.79 0.24
C LEU A 187 12.45 -8.03 1.66
N ASP A 188 13.35 -8.32 2.60
CA ASP A 188 13.01 -8.50 4.02
C ASP A 188 12.40 -7.23 4.62
N ALA A 189 12.94 -6.05 4.30
CA ALA A 189 12.43 -4.79 4.79
C ALA A 189 11.02 -4.46 4.25
N GLN A 190 10.76 -4.74 2.95
CA GLN A 190 9.43 -4.56 2.36
C GLN A 190 8.42 -5.52 3.00
N ALA A 191 8.75 -6.81 3.09
CA ALA A 191 7.91 -7.81 3.75
C ALA A 191 7.63 -7.44 5.22
N ALA A 192 8.63 -6.92 5.94
CA ALA A 192 8.46 -6.47 7.30
C ALA A 192 7.51 -5.27 7.43
N ARG A 193 7.60 -4.27 6.54
CA ARG A 193 6.67 -3.14 6.50
C ARG A 193 5.24 -3.63 6.30
N ASP A 194 5.02 -4.48 5.30
CA ASP A 194 3.71 -5.02 4.97
C ASP A 194 3.13 -5.90 6.09
N ALA A 195 3.96 -6.74 6.72
CA ALA A 195 3.56 -7.58 7.84
C ALA A 195 3.19 -6.77 9.08
N VAL A 196 3.92 -5.68 9.36
CA VAL A 196 3.62 -4.76 10.47
C VAL A 196 2.33 -4.00 10.21
N MET A 197 2.12 -3.47 9.00
CA MET A 197 0.85 -2.83 8.62
C MET A 197 -0.31 -3.80 8.75
N ALA A 198 -0.17 -5.03 8.25
CA ALA A 198 -1.20 -6.05 8.37
C ALA A 198 -1.48 -6.42 9.83
N ALA A 199 -0.45 -6.53 10.68
CA ALA A 199 -0.63 -6.77 12.11
C ALA A 199 -1.43 -5.66 12.79
N ALA A 200 -1.10 -4.40 12.50
CA ALA A 200 -1.82 -3.24 13.01
C ALA A 200 -3.30 -3.24 12.57
N MET A 201 -3.61 -3.70 11.36
CA MET A 201 -4.99 -3.86 10.90
C MET A 201 -5.72 -5.02 11.60
N ARG A 202 -5.06 -6.16 11.80
CA ARG A 202 -5.68 -7.36 12.41
C ARG A 202 -6.21 -7.11 13.82
N GLU A 203 -5.59 -6.20 14.58
CA GLU A 203 -6.07 -5.79 15.91
C GLU A 203 -7.49 -5.22 15.90
N TYR A 204 -7.99 -4.77 14.74
CA TYR A 204 -9.29 -4.14 14.60
C TYR A 204 -10.26 -4.94 13.71
N ALA A 205 -9.99 -6.22 13.47
CA ALA A 205 -10.79 -7.07 12.58
C ALA A 205 -12.30 -7.05 12.90
N GLU A 206 -12.68 -7.07 14.19
CA GLU A 206 -14.08 -7.11 14.62
C GLU A 206 -14.91 -5.89 14.17
N ARG A 207 -14.28 -4.71 14.12
CA ARG A 207 -14.92 -3.46 13.64
C ARG A 207 -14.53 -3.08 12.22
N GLY A 208 -13.51 -3.75 11.69
CA GLY A 208 -12.87 -3.47 10.43
C GLY A 208 -11.77 -2.40 10.52
N ALA A 209 -10.86 -2.43 9.55
CA ALA A 209 -9.76 -1.48 9.42
C ALA A 209 -9.61 -0.98 7.98
N VAL A 210 -9.20 0.27 7.83
CA VAL A 210 -8.76 0.87 6.58
C VAL A 210 -7.29 1.24 6.65
N LEU A 211 -6.50 0.78 5.69
CA LEU A 211 -5.10 1.18 5.53
C LEU A 211 -4.98 2.30 4.51
N ILE A 212 -4.23 3.33 4.88
CA ILE A 212 -3.81 4.46 4.06
C ILE A 212 -2.30 4.30 3.82
N ALA A 213 -1.91 3.85 2.63
CA ALA A 213 -0.52 3.52 2.30
C ALA A 213 -0.22 3.64 0.81
N GLY A 214 1.07 3.64 0.44
CA GLY A 214 1.55 3.60 -0.94
C GLY A 214 0.97 2.43 -1.73
N ASN A 215 0.78 2.62 -3.04
CA ASN A 215 0.20 1.60 -3.92
C ASN A 215 0.88 0.22 -3.80
N GLY A 216 2.21 0.16 -3.68
CA GLY A 216 2.94 -1.09 -3.50
C GLY A 216 2.50 -1.89 -2.27
N HIS A 217 2.24 -1.20 -1.16
CA HIS A 217 1.84 -1.82 0.11
C HIS A 217 0.41 -2.35 0.11
N VAL A 218 -0.46 -1.83 -0.76
CA VAL A 218 -1.87 -2.28 -0.81
C VAL A 218 -2.13 -3.35 -1.86
N ARG A 219 -1.14 -3.70 -2.70
CA ARG A 219 -1.30 -4.73 -3.73
C ARG A 219 -1.69 -6.10 -3.15
N ARG A 220 -2.59 -6.80 -3.83
CA ARG A 220 -3.11 -8.12 -3.43
C ARG A 220 -2.08 -9.24 -3.56
N ASP A 221 -1.11 -9.09 -4.46
CA ASP A 221 -0.12 -10.11 -4.81
C ASP A 221 1.15 -10.05 -3.94
N VAL A 222 1.59 -8.86 -3.51
CA VAL A 222 2.84 -8.70 -2.74
C VAL A 222 2.71 -7.96 -1.40
N GLY A 223 1.77 -7.03 -1.28
CA GLY A 223 1.72 -6.08 -0.15
C GLY A 223 1.09 -6.64 1.13
N ALA A 224 0.69 -5.74 2.03
CA ALA A 224 -0.02 -6.03 3.29
C ALA A 224 -1.15 -7.07 3.18
N PRO A 225 -1.96 -7.13 2.10
CA PRO A 225 -2.97 -8.18 1.93
C PRO A 225 -2.44 -9.62 2.03
N ARG A 226 -1.18 -9.88 1.65
CA ARG A 226 -0.56 -11.22 1.76
C ARG A 226 -0.34 -11.65 3.20
N TRP A 227 -0.32 -10.69 4.13
CA TRP A 227 0.02 -10.89 5.54
C TRP A 227 -1.21 -10.82 6.47
N LEU A 228 -2.40 -10.48 5.96
CA LEU A 228 -3.62 -10.34 6.78
C LEU A 228 -4.22 -11.68 7.23
N ALA A 229 -3.89 -12.80 6.57
CA ALA A 229 -4.49 -14.12 6.83
C ALA A 229 -6.03 -14.07 6.90
N ALA A 230 -6.64 -13.31 5.99
CA ALA A 230 -8.06 -12.97 6.04
C ALA A 230 -8.92 -13.95 5.24
N GLU A 231 -10.18 -14.09 5.65
CA GLU A 231 -11.17 -14.93 4.97
C GLU A 231 -11.41 -14.46 3.52
N PRO A 232 -11.74 -15.37 2.58
CA PRO A 232 -12.06 -14.99 1.21
C PRO A 232 -13.13 -13.89 1.14
N GLY A 233 -12.87 -12.85 0.34
CA GLY A 233 -13.80 -11.74 0.13
C GLY A 233 -13.84 -10.68 1.24
N SER A 234 -13.10 -10.86 2.34
CA SER A 234 -13.04 -9.90 3.46
C SER A 234 -12.11 -8.69 3.21
N ILE A 235 -11.21 -8.81 2.23
CA ILE A 235 -10.27 -7.76 1.81
C ILE A 235 -10.84 -7.02 0.60
N TYR A 236 -10.68 -5.70 0.58
CA TYR A 236 -10.90 -4.87 -0.60
C TYR A 236 -9.77 -3.85 -0.76
N SER A 237 -8.96 -4.03 -1.80
CA SER A 237 -7.82 -3.18 -2.12
C SER A 237 -8.09 -2.29 -3.34
N VAL A 238 -7.82 -1.00 -3.18
CA VAL A 238 -7.98 0.02 -4.21
C VAL A 238 -6.64 0.68 -4.50
N GLY A 239 -6.14 0.54 -5.73
CA GLY A 239 -4.97 1.26 -6.23
C GLY A 239 -5.35 2.62 -6.81
N TYR A 240 -4.65 3.68 -6.42
CA TYR A 240 -4.82 5.02 -7.01
C TYR A 240 -3.64 5.29 -7.94
N LEU A 241 -3.79 5.01 -9.23
CA LEU A 241 -2.69 4.97 -10.18
C LEU A 241 -2.74 6.16 -11.14
N GLU A 242 -1.58 6.69 -11.50
CA GLU A 242 -1.47 7.76 -12.50
C GLU A 242 -1.51 7.21 -13.93
N GLN A 243 -1.08 5.96 -14.08
CA GLN A 243 -1.12 5.16 -15.28
C GLN A 243 -1.35 3.71 -14.83
N ALA A 244 -2.04 2.91 -15.66
CA ALA A 244 -2.25 1.52 -15.34
C ALA A 244 -1.91 0.65 -16.55
N SER A 245 -0.91 -0.22 -16.39
CA SER A 245 -0.69 -1.36 -17.27
C SER A 245 -1.58 -2.54 -16.88
N GLY A 246 -1.77 -3.51 -17.79
CA GLY A 246 -2.63 -4.67 -17.53
C GLY A 246 -2.25 -5.48 -16.28
N HIS A 247 -0.95 -5.59 -15.99
CA HIS A 247 -0.44 -6.24 -14.77
C HIS A 247 -0.83 -5.47 -13.50
N GLU A 248 -0.68 -4.14 -13.50
CA GLU A 248 -1.01 -3.31 -12.35
C GLU A 248 -2.52 -3.31 -12.06
N ILE A 249 -3.37 -3.40 -13.09
CA ILE A 249 -4.82 -3.51 -12.90
C ILE A 249 -5.18 -4.80 -12.15
N GLY A 250 -4.49 -5.91 -12.44
CA GLY A 250 -4.73 -7.20 -11.79
C GLY A 250 -4.26 -7.30 -10.34
N ALA A 251 -3.43 -6.35 -9.89
CA ALA A 251 -2.86 -6.36 -8.54
C ALA A 251 -3.81 -5.78 -7.46
N TYR A 252 -4.96 -5.24 -7.83
CA TYR A 252 -5.95 -4.64 -6.91
C TYR A 252 -7.35 -5.19 -7.20
N ASP A 253 -8.26 -5.06 -6.24
CA ASP A 253 -9.67 -5.38 -6.49
C ASP A 253 -10.32 -4.26 -7.34
N ARG A 254 -9.84 -3.02 -7.18
CA ARG A 254 -10.16 -1.87 -8.04
C ARG A 254 -8.96 -0.94 -8.27
N VAL A 255 -9.00 -0.25 -9.41
CA VAL A 255 -8.11 0.85 -9.74
C VAL A 255 -8.92 2.13 -9.93
N VAL A 256 -8.42 3.22 -9.35
CA VAL A 256 -8.88 4.59 -9.62
C VAL A 256 -7.75 5.29 -10.36
N LEU A 257 -8.00 5.68 -11.61
CA LEU A 257 -7.04 6.49 -12.36
C LEU A 257 -7.10 7.94 -11.90
N VAL A 258 -5.93 8.53 -11.66
CA VAL A 258 -5.77 9.92 -11.25
C VAL A 258 -4.89 10.65 -12.26
N PRO A 259 -5.10 11.96 -12.50
CA PRO A 259 -4.21 12.70 -13.39
C PRO A 259 -2.77 12.61 -12.91
N ALA A 260 -1.84 12.27 -13.80
CA ALA A 260 -0.43 12.18 -13.45
C ALA A 260 0.10 13.52 -12.93
N HIS A 261 0.78 13.49 -11.78
CA HIS A 261 1.51 14.66 -11.29
C HIS A 261 2.75 14.88 -12.15
N LYS A 262 2.98 16.12 -12.57
CA LYS A 262 4.11 16.45 -13.44
C LYS A 262 5.41 16.35 -12.64
N ARG A 263 6.28 15.43 -13.01
CA ARG A 263 7.62 15.24 -12.43
C ARG A 263 8.68 15.21 -13.52
N ALA A 264 9.93 15.43 -13.14
CA ALA A 264 11.05 14.98 -13.97
C ALA A 264 11.03 13.45 -14.06
N ASP A 265 11.51 12.90 -15.18
CA ASP A 265 11.65 11.45 -15.32
C ASP A 265 12.62 10.95 -14.24
N PRO A 266 12.22 10.04 -13.33
CA PRO A 266 13.11 9.50 -12.31
C PRO A 266 14.26 8.67 -12.90
N CYS A 267 14.15 8.23 -14.16
CA CYS A 267 15.20 7.52 -14.88
C CYS A 267 16.17 8.44 -15.62
N ASP A 268 15.86 9.74 -15.75
CA ASP A 268 16.78 10.68 -16.38
C ASP A 268 18.06 10.82 -15.54
N GLY A 269 19.18 10.34 -16.10
CA GLY A 269 20.48 10.38 -15.44
C GLY A 269 20.78 9.19 -14.51
N ALA A 270 19.94 8.15 -14.49
CA ALA A 270 20.22 6.91 -13.77
C ALA A 270 21.51 6.27 -14.32
N LYS A 271 22.56 6.23 -13.48
CA LYS A 271 23.82 5.54 -13.80
C LYS A 271 23.73 4.09 -13.32
N PRO A 272 24.35 3.12 -14.03
CA PRO A 272 24.48 1.76 -13.54
C PRO A 272 25.06 1.76 -12.13
N ALA A 273 24.48 0.97 -11.23
CA ALA A 273 25.06 0.74 -9.91
C ALA A 273 26.50 0.23 -10.12
N GLN A 274 27.48 1.00 -9.65
CA GLN A 274 28.89 0.59 -9.72
C GLN A 274 29.07 -0.60 -8.78
N GLY A 275 29.30 -1.80 -9.34
CA GLY A 275 29.71 -2.97 -8.54
C GLY A 275 29.14 -4.30 -9.00
N ALA A 276 29.64 -4.80 -10.14
CA ALA A 276 30.06 -6.20 -10.30
C ALA A 276 30.85 -6.27 -11.61
N ALA A 277 32.19 -6.28 -11.52
CA ALA A 277 32.98 -6.75 -12.64
C ALA A 277 32.53 -8.20 -12.94
N PRO A 278 32.30 -8.58 -14.20
CA PRO A 278 32.04 -9.98 -14.54
C PRO A 278 33.30 -10.79 -14.19
N ALA A 279 33.12 -11.85 -13.40
CA ALA A 279 34.07 -12.95 -13.29
C ALA A 279 33.92 -13.87 -14.50
#